data_AF-X1NKG9-F1
#
_entry.id   AF-X1NKG9-F1
#
_cell.length_a   1.000
_cell.length_b   1.000
_cell.length_c   1.000
_cell.angle_alpha   90.00
_cell.angle_beta   90.00
_cell.angle_gamma   90.00
#
_symmetry.space_group_name_H-M   'P 1'
#
loop_
_entity.id
_entity.type
_entity.pdbx_description
1 polymer ?
#
loop_
_entity_poly.entity_id
_entity_poly.type
_entity_poly.pdbx_seq_one_letter_code
_entity_poly.pdbx_strand_id
1 'polypeptide(L)'
;MFYLGTNKISTVLQDTSPTGPPHILTRWYHDAGGNWVSNTGIEGASAAGQISNEHYDTLTGLADIAGPRYGVFWIFIHFDSDLHVVYGTGSYKLAEAENATVPPLPEAVSEFSALAAKIIVGSADPNFT
;
A
#
# COMPACT_ATOMS: atom_id res chain seq x y z
N MET A 1 -1.78 -15.03 -13.06
CA MET A 1 -1.93 -14.92 -14.53
C MET A 1 -3.02 -13.90 -14.78
N PHE A 2 -2.69 -12.78 -15.40
CA PHE A 2 -3.64 -11.73 -15.75
C PHE A 2 -3.43 -11.32 -17.20
N TYR A 3 -4.51 -10.82 -17.81
CA TYR A 3 -4.53 -10.37 -19.20
C TYR A 3 -4.74 -8.87 -19.23
N LEU A 4 -3.88 -8.15 -19.96
CA LEU A 4 -4.12 -6.75 -20.33
C LEU A 4 -4.42 -6.73 -21.83
N GLY A 5 -5.72 -6.62 -22.17
CA GLY A 5 -6.20 -6.86 -23.52
C GLY A 5 -5.88 -8.27 -23.99
N THR A 6 -5.21 -8.40 -25.13
CA THR A 6 -4.78 -9.69 -25.71
C THR A 6 -3.44 -10.20 -25.17
N ASN A 7 -2.73 -9.41 -24.37
CA ASN A 7 -1.40 -9.78 -23.88
C ASN A 7 -1.51 -10.55 -22.55
N LYS A 8 -0.90 -11.74 -22.51
CA LYS A 8 -0.72 -12.51 -21.29
C LYS A 8 0.47 -11.96 -20.52
N ILE A 9 0.23 -11.59 -19.26
CA ILE A 9 1.30 -11.16 -18.36
C ILE A 9 1.59 -12.30 -17.38
N SER A 10 2.88 -12.61 -17.28
CA SER A 10 3.42 -13.57 -16.33
C SER A 10 4.20 -12.81 -15.28
N THR A 11 3.92 -13.08 -14.01
CA THR A 11 4.64 -12.50 -12.88
C THR A 11 5.41 -13.55 -12.13
N VAL A 12 6.50 -13.13 -11.50
CA VAL A 12 7.28 -13.98 -10.60
C VAL A 12 6.78 -13.84 -9.16
N LEU A 13 7.08 -14.85 -8.33
CA LEU A 13 6.83 -14.76 -6.90
C LEU A 13 7.81 -13.73 -6.30
N GLN A 14 7.28 -12.80 -5.51
CA GLN A 14 8.09 -11.85 -4.75
C GLN A 14 8.03 -12.17 -3.26
N ASP A 15 9.21 -12.13 -2.62
CA ASP A 15 9.40 -12.24 -1.18
C ASP A 15 9.83 -10.86 -0.66
N THR A 16 8.92 -10.20 0.06
CA THR A 16 9.12 -8.85 0.60
C THR A 16 9.64 -8.86 2.04
N SER A 17 10.18 -9.99 2.51
CA SER A 17 10.78 -10.06 3.83
C SER A 17 11.99 -9.12 3.94
N PRO A 18 12.16 -8.39 5.06
CA PRO A 18 13.26 -7.42 5.22
C PRO A 18 14.67 -8.01 5.13
N THR A 19 14.80 -9.34 5.28
CA THR A 19 16.07 -10.07 5.31
C THR A 19 16.32 -10.92 4.05
N GLY A 20 15.41 -10.88 3.07
CA GLY A 20 15.49 -11.63 1.80
C GLY A 20 15.92 -10.78 0.59
N PRO A 21 16.09 -11.39 -0.61
CA PRO A 21 16.48 -10.67 -1.84
C PRO A 21 15.52 -9.50 -2.15
N PRO A 22 15.95 -8.49 -2.94
CA PRO A 22 15.53 -7.10 -2.81
C PRO A 22 14.15 -6.78 -3.44
N HIS A 23 13.13 -7.62 -3.27
CA HIS A 23 11.79 -7.27 -3.70
C HIS A 23 11.23 -6.22 -2.76
N ILE A 24 11.24 -4.99 -3.25
CA ILE A 24 10.80 -3.80 -2.53
C ILE A 24 9.32 -3.58 -2.83
N LEU A 25 8.54 -3.30 -1.79
CA LEU A 25 7.22 -2.71 -1.93
C LEU A 25 7.37 -1.22 -2.19
N THR A 26 6.93 -0.76 -3.35
CA THR A 26 6.85 0.66 -3.66
C THR A 26 5.59 1.22 -3.02
N ARG A 27 5.76 1.92 -1.89
CA ARG A 27 4.66 2.54 -1.16
C ARG A 27 4.37 3.92 -1.70
N TRP A 28 3.11 4.23 -1.93
CA TRP A 28 2.63 5.51 -2.42
C TRP A 28 1.75 6.18 -1.38
N TYR A 29 2.05 7.45 -1.14
CA TYR A 29 1.30 8.36 -0.27
C TYR A 29 1.58 9.81 -0.71
N HIS A 30 0.86 10.77 -0.15
CA HIS A 30 1.08 12.18 -0.47
C HIS A 30 2.10 12.85 0.46
N ASP A 31 2.96 13.71 -0.09
CA ASP A 31 3.78 14.62 0.71
C ASP A 31 2.94 15.79 1.27
N ALA A 32 3.58 16.67 2.07
CA ALA A 32 2.93 17.84 2.63
C ALA A 32 2.39 18.84 1.57
N GLY A 33 2.88 18.75 0.33
CA GLY A 33 2.42 19.55 -0.80
C GLY A 33 1.25 18.91 -1.57
N GLY A 34 0.82 17.71 -1.19
CA GLY A 34 -0.20 16.94 -1.91
C GLY A 34 0.31 16.31 -3.20
N ASN A 35 1.62 16.08 -3.32
CA ASN A 35 2.20 15.34 -4.43
C ASN A 35 2.36 13.87 -4.05
N TRP A 36 2.11 12.97 -4.99
CA TRP A 36 2.48 11.58 -4.83
C TRP A 36 3.98 11.42 -4.67
N VAL A 37 4.38 10.74 -3.60
CA VAL A 37 5.77 10.35 -3.34
C VAL A 37 5.82 8.87 -3.00
N SER A 38 7.00 8.27 -3.18
CA SER A 38 7.21 6.85 -2.90
C SER A 38 8.46 6.57 -2.07
N ASN A 39 8.34 5.73 -1.04
CA ASN A 39 9.46 5.25 -0.22
C ASN A 39 10.38 6.34 0.37
N THR A 40 9.85 7.56 0.56
CA THR A 40 10.55 8.70 1.17
C THR A 40 10.14 8.89 2.64
N GLY A 41 10.67 9.92 3.31
CA GLY A 41 10.08 10.49 4.53
C GLY A 41 10.10 9.62 5.79
N ILE A 42 9.12 9.83 6.67
CA ILE A 42 8.96 9.15 7.98
C ILE A 42 8.78 7.63 7.85
N GLU A 43 8.25 7.21 6.70
CA GLU A 43 8.04 5.82 6.28
C GLU A 43 9.30 5.16 5.68
N GLY A 44 10.41 5.89 5.59
CA GLY A 44 11.79 5.43 5.37
C GLY A 44 12.08 4.51 4.18
N ALA A 45 13.13 4.81 3.40
CA ALA A 45 13.65 3.88 2.39
C ALA A 45 14.13 2.54 3.00
N SER A 46 14.51 2.52 4.29
CA SER A 46 14.95 1.31 5.00
C SER A 46 13.82 0.34 5.37
N ALA A 47 12.55 0.78 5.32
CA ALA A 47 11.38 -0.07 5.55
C ALA A 47 10.81 -0.61 4.23
N ALA A 48 11.52 -0.49 3.11
CA ALA A 48 11.11 -0.80 1.73
C ALA A 48 10.34 -2.13 1.52
N GLY A 49 10.45 -3.14 2.39
CA GLY A 49 9.66 -4.39 2.32
C GLY A 49 8.38 -4.44 3.17
N GLN A 50 8.07 -3.41 3.95
CA GLN A 50 7.00 -3.43 4.95
C GLN A 50 5.93 -2.37 4.67
N ILE A 51 4.72 -2.63 5.16
CA ILE A 51 3.62 -1.66 5.21
C ILE A 51 3.55 -1.16 6.64
N SER A 52 3.53 0.15 6.84
CA SER A 52 3.37 0.73 8.18
C SER A 52 1.97 0.46 8.73
N ASN A 53 1.92 0.12 10.01
CA ASN A 53 0.68 0.01 10.77
C ASN A 53 0.37 1.29 11.57
N GLU A 54 1.19 2.33 11.41
CA GLU A 54 1.12 3.55 12.22
C GLU A 54 0.43 4.68 11.48
N HIS A 55 0.50 4.72 10.15
CA HIS A 55 0.07 5.88 9.38
C HIS A 55 -0.90 5.56 8.24
N TYR A 56 -1.79 6.51 7.96
CA TYR A 56 -2.65 6.54 6.77
C TYR A 56 -2.41 7.84 5.99
N ASP A 57 -2.82 7.87 4.73
CA ASP A 57 -2.64 9.03 3.85
C ASP A 57 -3.74 10.08 4.07
N THR A 58 -3.37 11.35 4.14
CA THR A 58 -4.31 12.47 4.31
C THR A 58 -4.53 13.26 3.03
N LEU A 59 -3.94 12.83 1.91
CA LEU A 59 -3.82 13.57 0.64
C LEU A 59 -2.86 14.77 0.68
N THR A 60 -2.35 15.12 1.86
CA THR A 60 -1.37 16.19 2.07
C THR A 60 -0.34 15.80 3.14
N GLY A 61 0.04 14.53 3.17
CA GLY A 61 0.92 13.97 4.20
C GLY A 61 0.36 12.71 4.83
N LEU A 62 1.03 12.28 5.89
CA LEU A 62 0.65 11.11 6.68
C LEU A 62 0.11 11.55 8.04
N ALA A 63 -0.84 10.77 8.57
CA ALA A 63 -1.37 10.94 9.92
C ALA A 63 -1.50 9.60 10.65
N ASP A 64 -1.49 9.67 11.97
CA ASP A 64 -1.51 8.50 12.84
C ASP A 64 -2.85 7.74 12.79
N ILE A 65 -2.76 6.43 12.69
CA ILE A 65 -3.85 5.50 12.97
C ILE A 65 -3.93 5.38 14.51
N ALA A 66 -4.67 6.29 15.15
CA ALA A 66 -4.75 6.37 16.60
C ALA A 66 -5.90 5.53 17.20
N GLY A 67 -5.60 4.75 18.25
CA GLY A 67 -6.58 3.93 18.99
C GLY A 67 -6.82 2.55 18.35
N PRO A 68 -7.90 1.83 18.72
CA PRO A 68 -8.28 0.56 18.10
C PRO A 68 -8.93 0.83 16.74
N ARG A 69 -8.12 1.29 15.79
CA ARG A 69 -8.51 1.62 14.42
C ARG A 69 -7.66 0.86 13.43
N TYR A 70 -8.13 0.87 12.19
CA TYR A 70 -7.55 0.13 11.09
C TYR A 70 -7.17 1.10 9.96
N GLY A 71 -5.93 0.97 9.50
CA GLY A 71 -5.49 1.48 8.21
C GLY A 71 -5.84 0.49 7.10
N VAL A 72 -6.06 1.01 5.90
CA VAL A 72 -6.35 0.21 4.71
C VAL A 72 -5.26 0.47 3.68
N PHE A 73 -4.76 -0.57 3.03
CA PHE A 73 -3.69 -0.50 2.05
C PHE A 73 -4.06 -1.35 0.85
N TRP A 74 -3.71 -0.90 -0.34
CA TRP A 74 -4.08 -1.57 -1.58
C TRP A 74 -2.83 -2.02 -2.32
N ILE A 75 -2.68 -3.33 -2.52
CA ILE A 75 -1.55 -3.92 -3.23
C ILE A 75 -1.92 -4.04 -4.70
N PHE A 76 -1.04 -3.53 -5.55
CA PHE A 76 -1.11 -3.63 -7.00
C PHE A 76 0.12 -4.38 -7.52
N ILE A 77 -0.09 -5.20 -8.54
CA ILE A 77 0.98 -5.85 -9.28
C ILE A 77 1.12 -5.15 -10.63
N HIS A 78 2.30 -4.64 -10.90
CA HIS A 78 2.66 -4.03 -12.17
C HIS A 78 3.14 -5.09 -13.19
N PHE A 79 3.25 -4.72 -14.47
CA PHE A 79 3.49 -5.69 -15.55
C PHE A 79 4.88 -6.37 -15.49
N ASP A 80 5.84 -5.75 -14.83
CA ASP A 80 7.20 -6.23 -14.56
C ASP A 80 7.28 -7.11 -13.29
N SER A 81 6.15 -7.35 -12.63
CA SER A 81 6.00 -8.01 -11.32
C SER A 81 6.29 -7.12 -10.12
N ASP A 82 6.55 -5.82 -10.30
CA ASP A 82 6.76 -4.93 -9.16
C ASP A 82 5.48 -4.76 -8.34
N LEU A 83 5.65 -4.73 -7.03
CA LEU A 83 4.57 -4.56 -6.07
C LEU A 83 4.48 -3.10 -5.64
N HIS A 84 3.30 -2.53 -5.86
CA HIS A 84 2.97 -1.20 -5.38
C HIS A 84 1.94 -1.28 -4.28
N VAL A 85 2.11 -0.47 -3.24
CA VAL A 85 1.12 -0.28 -2.18
C VAL A 85 0.65 1.16 -2.21
N VAL A 86 -0.66 1.36 -2.31
CA VAL A 86 -1.25 2.69 -2.13
C VAL A 86 -1.88 2.75 -0.75
N TYR A 87 -1.48 3.77 0.02
CA TYR A 87 -1.99 4.02 1.36
C TYR A 87 -3.45 4.48 1.26
N GLY A 88 -4.29 3.93 2.14
CA GLY A 88 -5.68 4.36 2.27
C GLY A 88 -5.77 5.73 2.91
N THR A 89 -6.85 6.44 2.60
CA THR A 89 -6.99 7.86 2.94
C THR A 89 -7.71 8.11 4.27
N GLY A 90 -7.72 7.13 5.17
CA GLY A 90 -8.47 7.24 6.42
C GLY A 90 -8.06 6.24 7.49
N SER A 91 -8.50 6.53 8.71
CA SER A 91 -8.38 5.67 9.88
C SER A 91 -9.77 5.24 10.35
N TYR A 92 -10.04 3.94 10.26
CA TYR A 92 -11.39 3.39 10.26
C TYR A 92 -11.65 2.47 11.45
N LYS A 93 -12.93 2.25 11.78
CA LYS A 93 -13.35 1.04 12.52
C LYS A 93 -13.33 -0.17 11.57
N LEU A 94 -13.33 -1.39 12.11
CA LEU A 94 -13.24 -2.62 11.30
C LEU A 94 -14.24 -2.68 10.14
N ALA A 95 -15.52 -2.50 10.42
CA ALA A 95 -16.57 -2.54 9.38
C ALA A 95 -16.41 -1.44 8.33
N GLU A 96 -15.88 -0.27 8.70
CA GLU A 96 -15.60 0.82 7.76
C GLU A 96 -14.37 0.50 6.91
N ALA A 97 -13.34 -0.10 7.51
CA ALA A 97 -12.15 -0.57 6.82
C ALA A 97 -12.50 -1.64 5.78
N GLU A 98 -13.39 -2.58 6.10
CA GLU A 98 -13.88 -3.60 5.18
C GLU A 98 -14.61 -3.00 3.97
N ASN A 99 -15.38 -1.92 4.17
CA ASN A 99 -16.13 -1.23 3.13
C ASN A 99 -15.34 -0.13 2.39
N ALA A 100 -14.13 0.22 2.85
CA ALA A 100 -13.31 1.23 2.18
C ALA A 100 -13.04 0.88 0.71
N THR A 101 -13.08 1.88 -0.16
CA THR A 101 -12.82 1.73 -1.60
C THR A 101 -11.38 2.14 -1.93
N VAL A 102 -10.93 1.76 -3.12
CA VAL A 102 -9.62 2.16 -3.65
C VAL A 102 -9.57 3.70 -3.73
N PRO A 103 -8.55 4.36 -3.15
CA PRO A 103 -8.38 5.81 -3.24
C PRO A 103 -7.92 6.21 -4.66
N PRO A 104 -7.82 7.51 -4.98
CA PRO A 104 -7.11 7.96 -6.16
C PRO A 104 -5.72 7.31 -6.23
N LEU A 105 -5.31 6.90 -7.43
CA LEU A 105 -4.04 6.22 -7.63
C LEU A 105 -3.03 7.19 -8.26
N PRO A 106 -1.73 7.05 -7.95
CA PRO A 106 -0.69 7.70 -8.72
C PRO A 106 -0.68 7.20 -10.16
N GLU A 107 -0.26 8.03 -11.10
CA GLU A 107 -0.21 7.72 -12.54
C GLU A 107 0.50 6.38 -12.79
N ALA A 108 1.68 6.20 -12.17
CA ALA A 108 2.49 4.99 -12.24
C ALA A 108 1.75 3.68 -11.88
N VAL A 109 0.73 3.74 -11.02
CA VAL A 109 -0.08 2.56 -10.65
C VAL A 109 -1.36 2.47 -11.48
N SER A 110 -1.92 3.60 -11.89
CA SER A 110 -3.19 3.65 -12.62
C SER A 110 -3.10 3.15 -14.07
N GLU A 111 -1.95 3.26 -14.71
CA GLU A 111 -1.80 2.98 -16.14
C GLU A 111 -1.63 1.49 -16.46
N PHE A 112 -0.80 0.76 -15.70
CA PHE A 112 -0.40 -0.61 -16.03
C PHE A 112 -0.29 -1.55 -14.82
N SER A 113 -1.16 -1.40 -13.81
CA SER A 113 -1.23 -2.34 -12.70
C SER A 113 -2.59 -3.01 -12.55
N ALA A 114 -2.58 -4.20 -11.94
CA ALA A 114 -3.78 -4.92 -11.52
C ALA A 114 -3.88 -4.89 -9.99
N LEU A 115 -5.08 -4.63 -9.46
CA LEU A 115 -5.33 -4.74 -8.02
C LEU A 115 -5.22 -6.21 -7.60
N ALA A 116 -4.30 -6.49 -6.68
CA ALA A 116 -4.02 -7.83 -6.20
C ALA A 116 -4.67 -8.10 -4.84
N ALA A 117 -4.64 -7.12 -3.93
CA ALA A 117 -5.20 -7.30 -2.60
C ALA A 117 -5.58 -5.97 -1.92
N LYS A 118 -6.50 -6.09 -0.96
CA LYS A 118 -6.77 -5.09 0.07
C LYS A 118 -6.24 -5.64 1.39
N ILE A 119 -5.42 -4.86 2.07
CA ILE A 119 -4.85 -5.20 3.37
C ILE A 119 -5.44 -4.25 4.41
N ILE A 120 -5.89 -4.80 5.52
CA ILE A 120 -6.42 -4.05 6.66
C ILE A 120 -5.48 -4.30 7.83
N VAL A 121 -4.90 -3.24 8.39
CA VAL A 121 -3.92 -3.34 9.47
C VAL A 121 -4.43 -2.55 10.67
N GLY A 122 -4.56 -3.24 11.81
CA GLY A 122 -4.95 -2.61 13.07
C GLY A 122 -3.77 -1.97 13.78
N SER A 123 -3.97 -0.78 14.33
CA SER A 123 -3.07 -0.20 15.32
C SER A 123 -3.43 -0.73 16.71
N ALA A 124 -2.53 -1.50 17.32
CA ALA A 124 -2.69 -2.05 18.67
C ALA A 124 -3.95 -2.91 18.89
N ASP A 125 -4.30 -3.78 17.95
CA ASP A 125 -5.37 -4.77 18.15
C ASP A 125 -4.95 -5.81 19.21
N PRO A 126 -5.65 -5.92 20.36
CA PRO A 126 -5.29 -6.87 21.42
C PRO A 126 -5.44 -8.34 20.98
N ASN A 127 -6.03 -8.62 19.81
CA ASN A 127 -6.19 -9.97 19.27
C ASN A 127 -5.00 -10.46 18.43
N PHE A 128 -3.99 -9.61 18.18
CA PHE A 128 -2.76 -9.96 17.48
C PHE A 128 -1.55 -9.97 18.44
N THR A 129 -1.66 -10.72 19.54
CA THR A 129 -0.55 -11.05 20.45
C THR A 129 0.24 -12.27 20.00
#